data_AF-A0A354H0X6-F1
#
_entry.id   AF-A0A354H0X6-F1
#
_cell.length_a   1.000
_cell.length_b   1.000
_cell.length_c   1.000
_cell.angle_alpha   90.00
_cell.angle_beta   90.00
_cell.angle_gamma   90.00
#
_symmetry.space_group_name_H-M   'P 1'
#
loop_
_entity.id
_entity.type
_entity.pdbx_description
1 polymer ?
#
loop_
_entity_poly.entity_id
_entity_poly.type
_entity_poly.pdbx_seq_one_letter_code
_entity_poly.pdbx_strand_id
1 'polypeptide(L)' 'EIQEALAGLRWEYRTVFVLFHEQGRPYDEIALALERPVGTVKTWLHRARLEILD' A
#
# COMPACT_ATOMS: atom_id res chain seq x y z
N GLU A 1 -16.61 -0.55 -7.18
CA GLU A 1 -16.24 -0.16 -5.79
C GLU A 1 -14.75 -0.35 -5.49
N ILE A 2 -14.22 -1.49 -5.03
CA ILE A 2 -12.78 -1.58 -4.64
C ILE A 2 -11.80 -1.23 -5.76
N GLN A 3 -12.05 -1.68 -7.00
CA GLN A 3 -11.15 -1.40 -8.14
C GLN A 3 -11.17 0.09 -8.54
N GLU A 4 -12.29 0.80 -8.35
CA GLU A 4 -12.39 2.24 -8.61
C GLU A 4 -11.74 3.05 -7.48
N ALA A 5 -11.92 2.65 -6.22
CA ALA A 5 -11.22 3.25 -5.08
C ALA A 5 -9.69 3.10 -5.23
N LEU A 6 -9.25 1.91 -5.66
CA LEU A 6 -7.85 1.68 -6.02
C LEU A 6 -7.41 2.60 -7.17
N ALA A 7 -8.24 2.83 -8.19
CA ALA A 7 -7.90 3.69 -9.33
C ALA A 7 -7.66 5.16 -8.95
N GLY A 8 -8.33 5.67 -7.91
CA GLY A 8 -8.14 7.02 -7.37
C GLY A 8 -6.92 7.18 -6.46
N LEU A 9 -6.43 6.07 -5.89
CA LEU A 9 -5.29 6.09 -4.97
C LEU A 9 -4.00 6.51 -5.65
N ARG A 10 -3.21 7.29 -4.92
CA ARG A 10 -1.82 7.59 -5.28
C ARG A 10 -1.06 6.29 -5.49
N TRP A 11 -0.22 6.25 -6.53
CA TRP A 11 0.38 5.00 -7.01
C TRP A 11 1.16 4.26 -5.91
N GLU A 12 1.84 4.98 -5.02
CA GLU A 12 2.60 4.36 -3.93
C GLU A 12 1.69 3.65 -2.93
N TYR A 13 0.54 4.26 -2.60
CA TYR A 13 -0.41 3.69 -1.65
C TYR A 13 -1.05 2.43 -2.23
N ARG A 14 -1.45 2.49 -3.50
CA ARG A 14 -1.98 1.35 -4.24
C ARG A 14 -0.96 0.20 -4.28
N THR A 15 0.28 0.51 -4.63
CA THR A 15 1.36 -0.48 -4.76
C THR A 15 1.59 -1.19 -3.43
N VAL A 16 1.75 -0.45 -2.35
CA VAL A 16 1.93 -1.03 -1.01
C VAL A 16 0.71 -1.84 -0.58
N PHE A 17 -0.50 -1.35 -0.84
CA PHE A 17 -1.73 -2.06 -0.48
C PHE A 17 -1.84 -3.41 -1.20
N VAL A 18 -1.59 -3.45 -2.51
CA VAL A 18 -1.65 -4.70 -3.29
C VAL A 18 -0.56 -5.67 -2.86
N LEU A 19 0.68 -5.21 -2.71
CA LEU A 19 1.78 -6.07 -2.26
C LEU A 19 1.52 -6.66 -0.86
N PHE A 20 0.91 -5.88 0.04
CA PHE A 20 0.59 -6.35 1.38
C PHE A 20 -0.64 -7.25 1.41
N HIS A 21 -1.76 -6.80 0.84
CA HIS A 21 -3.07 -7.44 1.01
C HIS A 21 -3.27 -8.64 0.09
N GLU A 22 -2.84 -8.54 -1.17
CA GLU A 22 -3.02 -9.61 -2.16
C GLU A 22 -1.85 -10.60 -2.14
N GLN A 23 -0.61 -10.11 -1.97
CA GLN A 23 0.58 -10.95 -2.02
C GLN A 23 1.10 -11.37 -0.64
N GLY A 24 0.51 -10.87 0.46
CA GLY A 24 0.89 -11.22 1.82
C GLY A 24 2.32 -10.82 2.20
N ARG A 25 2.95 -9.90 1.45
CA ARG A 25 4.35 -9.55 1.69
C ARG A 25 4.51 -8.75 2.98
N PRO A 26 5.54 -9.04 3.80
CA PRO A 26 5.82 -8.28 5.00
C PRO A 26 6.40 -6.89 4.67
N TYR A 27 6.30 -5.95 5.63
CA TYR A 27 6.61 -4.54 5.39
C TYR A 27 8.06 -4.27 4.99
N ASP A 28 8.98 -5.05 5.53
CA ASP A 28 10.42 -5.02 5.26
C ASP A 28 10.74 -5.47 3.82
N GLU A 29 10.10 -6.53 3.33
CA GLU A 29 10.24 -6.93 1.93
C GLU A 29 9.68 -5.89 0.96
N ILE A 30 8.52 -5.31 1.28
CA ILE A 30 7.93 -4.23 0.47
C ILE A 30 8.85 -2.99 0.49
N ALA A 31 9.39 -2.65 1.65
CA ALA A 31 10.32 -1.54 1.82
C ALA A 31 11.59 -1.72 0.97
N LEU A 32 12.14 -2.93 0.98
CA LEU A 32 13.29 -3.29 0.16
C LEU A 32 12.95 -3.20 -1.34
N ALA A 33 11.82 -3.78 -1.76
CA ALA A 33 11.41 -3.80 -3.16
C ALA A 33 11.11 -2.41 -3.74
N LEU A 34 10.65 -1.48 -2.90
CA LEU A 34 10.34 -0.10 -3.30
C LEU A 34 11.49 0.89 -3.04
N GLU A 35 12.60 0.43 -2.46
CA GLU A 35 13.73 1.26 -2.02
C GLU A 35 13.28 2.42 -1.09
N ARG A 36 12.43 2.10 -0.12
CA ARG A 36 11.89 3.05 0.85
C ARG A 36 12.05 2.58 2.29
N PRO A 37 12.08 3.50 3.28
CA PRO A 37 12.05 3.12 4.68
C PRO A 37 10.77 2.34 5.03
N VAL A 38 10.89 1.34 5.90
CA VAL A 38 9.74 0.58 6.44
C VAL A 38 8.70 1.52 7.07
N GLY A 39 9.13 2.60 7.72
CA GLY A 39 8.23 3.61 8.26
C GLY A 39 7.35 4.26 7.18
N THR A 40 7.94 4.59 6.02
CA THR A 40 7.23 5.15 4.87
C THR A 40 6.21 4.16 4.32
N VAL A 41 6.57 2.88 4.16
CA VAL A 41 5.66 1.82 3.72
C VAL A 41 4.47 1.68 4.67
N LYS A 42 4.72 1.68 5.99
CA LYS A 42 3.65 1.65 7.00
C LYS A 42 2.70 2.84 6.88
N THR A 43 3.25 4.05 6.71
CA THR A 43 2.43 5.26 6.51
C THR A 43 1.61 5.18 5.23
N TRP A 44 2.20 4.72 4.12
CA TRP A 44 1.50 4.56 2.85
C TRP A 44 0.37 3.54 2.95
N LEU A 45 0.61 2.39 3.59
CA LEU A 45 -0.42 1.37 3.79
C LEU A 45 -1.56 1.86 4.68
N HIS A 46 -1.24 2.63 5.74
CA HIS A 46 -2.25 3.22 6.60
C HIS A 46 -3.14 4.18 5.81
N ARG A 47 -2.56 5.07 5.00
CA ARG A 47 -3.33 5.99 4.15
C ARG A 47 -4.13 5.26 3.08
N ALA A 48 -3.56 4.23 2.46
CA ALA A 48 -4.27 3.38 1.50
C ALA A 48 -5.53 2.77 2.11
N ARG A 49 -5.44 2.28 3.36
CA ARG A 49 -6.60 1.72 4.08
C ARG A 49 -7.67 2.76 4.37
N LEU A 50 -7.29 3.98 4.76
CA LEU A 50 -8.25 5.07 5.00
C LEU A 50 -8.97 5.53 3.73
N GLU A 51 -8.37 5.38 2.55
CA GLU A 51 -9.02 5.79 1.29
C GLU A 51 -9.88 4.66 0.66
N ILE A 52 -9.68 3.40 1.05
CA ILE A 52 -10.42 2.25 0.49
C ILE A 52 -11.51 1.72 1.44
N LEU A 53 -11.23 1.73 2.75
CA LEU A 53 -12.07 1.07 3.76
C LEU A 53 -12.98 2.04 4.53
N ASP A 54 -12.84 3.34 4.26
CA ASP A 54 -13.68 4.43 4.76
C ASP A 54 -14.61 4.89 3.63
#